data_AF-E1R4N0-F1
#
_entry.id   AF-E1R4N0-F1
#
_cell.length_a   1.000
_cell.length_b   1.000
_cell.length_c   1.000
_cell.angle_alpha   90.00
_cell.angle_beta   90.00
_cell.angle_gamma   90.00
#
_symmetry.space_group_name_H-M   'P 1'
#
loop_
_entity.id
_entity.type
_entity.pdbx_description
1 polymer ?
#
loop_
_entity_poly.entity_id
_entity_poly.type
_entity_poly.pdbx_seq_one_letter_code
_entity_poly.pdbx_strand_id
1 'polypeptide(L)'
;MRGLFTNHFEATWRAIFLTLFIGIMLPIRCFVNHEYDPGLFGVPNFIWNWLVYGVITYALIVVYYKMSMKRPENHRYDDKGEN
;
A
#
# COMPACT_ATOMS: atom_id res chain seq x y z
N MET A 1 3.60 -11.80 29.13
CA MET A 1 2.98 -11.80 27.79
C MET A 1 3.51 -10.61 26.97
N ARG A 2 4.73 -10.70 26.42
CA ARG A 2 5.39 -9.63 25.66
C ARG A 2 5.39 -9.90 24.13
N GLY A 3 4.23 -10.22 23.56
CA GLY A 3 4.14 -10.62 22.14
C GLY A 3 2.86 -10.24 21.41
N LEU A 4 1.83 -9.75 22.10
CA LEU A 4 0.54 -9.41 21.48
C LEU A 4 0.54 -8.02 20.83
N PHE A 5 1.33 -7.06 21.34
CA PHE A 5 1.38 -5.69 20.83
C PHE A 5 2.44 -5.44 19.73
N THR A 6 3.42 -6.35 19.56
CA THR A 6 4.35 -6.32 18.41
C THR A 6 3.63 -6.72 17.12
N ASN A 7 2.76 -7.74 17.17
CA ASN A 7 2.08 -8.28 16.00
C ASN A 7 0.95 -7.38 15.46
N HIS A 8 0.38 -6.47 16.25
CA HIS A 8 -0.81 -5.72 15.80
C HIS A 8 -0.49 -4.76 14.65
N PHE A 9 0.68 -4.13 14.64
CA PHE A 9 1.10 -3.25 13.55
C PHE A 9 1.34 -4.04 12.26
N GLU A 10 2.12 -5.12 12.35
CA GLU A 10 2.37 -5.99 11.20
C GLU A 10 1.07 -6.60 10.67
N ALA A 11 0.18 -7.08 11.55
CA ALA A 11 -1.09 -7.65 11.16
C ALA A 11 -2.00 -6.61 10.47
N THR A 12 -2.08 -5.40 11.00
CA THR A 12 -2.87 -4.31 10.41
C THR A 12 -2.32 -3.89 9.06
N TRP A 13 -1.01 -3.64 8.94
CA TRP A 13 -0.41 -3.25 7.66
C TRP A 13 -0.41 -4.37 6.64
N ARG A 14 -0.19 -5.62 7.08
CA ARG A 14 -0.37 -6.81 6.23
C ARG A 14 -1.80 -6.90 5.73
N ALA A 15 -2.80 -6.71 6.58
CA ALA A 15 -4.20 -6.71 6.15
C ALA A 15 -4.48 -5.60 5.14
N ILE A 16 -4.01 -4.37 5.38
CA ILE A 16 -4.17 -3.24 4.47
C ILE A 16 -3.54 -3.54 3.09
N PHE A 17 -2.28 -3.97 3.04
CA PHE A 17 -1.62 -4.27 1.77
C PHE A 17 -2.20 -5.51 1.07
N LEU A 18 -2.66 -6.50 1.82
CA LEU A 18 -3.34 -7.68 1.25
C LEU A 18 -4.70 -7.28 0.65
N THR A 19 -5.47 -6.43 1.34
CA THR A 19 -6.73 -5.90 0.82
C THR A 19 -6.49 -5.09 -0.44
N LEU A 20 -5.42 -4.30 -0.49
CA LEU A 20 -5.05 -3.60 -1.72
C LEU A 20 -4.73 -4.60 -2.85
N PHE A 21 -3.85 -5.56 -2.57
CA PHE A 21 -3.45 -6.56 -3.55
C PHE A 21 -4.64 -7.38 -4.11
N ILE A 22 -5.55 -7.81 -3.24
CA ILE A 22 -6.77 -8.53 -3.67
C ILE A 22 -7.67 -7.58 -4.46
N GLY A 23 -7.85 -6.34 -4.00
CA GLY A 23 -8.70 -5.35 -4.65
C GLY A 23 -8.32 -5.07 -6.10
N ILE A 24 -7.02 -4.92 -6.39
CA ILE A 24 -6.53 -4.68 -7.77
C ILE A 24 -6.57 -5.93 -8.65
N MET A 25 -6.47 -7.13 -8.06
CA MET A 25 -6.51 -8.40 -8.79
C MET A 25 -7.92 -8.81 -9.24
N LEU A 26 -8.96 -8.23 -8.65
CA LEU A 26 -10.34 -8.54 -9.04
C LEU A 26 -10.63 -7.97 -10.44
N PRO A 27 -11.19 -8.77 -11.38
CA PRO A 27 -11.54 -8.32 -12.73
C PRO A 27 -12.83 -7.49 -12.73
N ILE A 28 -12.83 -6.40 -11.96
CA ILE A 28 -13.94 -5.45 -11.84
C ILE A 28 -13.74 -4.39 -12.92
N ARG A 29 -14.85 -3.86 -13.45
CA ARG A 29 -14.89 -2.77 -14.45
C ARG A 29 -14.04 -1.55 -14.09
N CYS A 30 -13.75 -1.34 -12.81
CA CYS A 30 -12.84 -0.29 -12.36
C CYS A 30 -11.39 -0.48 -12.82
N PHE A 31 -10.90 -1.73 -12.89
CA PHE A 31 -9.50 -2.07 -13.19
C PHE A 31 -9.32 -2.72 -14.56
N VAL A 32 -10.35 -3.38 -15.10
CA VAL A 32 -10.33 -4.03 -16.40
C VAL A 32 -11.61 -3.68 -17.15
N ASN A 33 -11.46 -3.14 -18.36
CA ASN A 33 -12.57 -2.86 -19.26
C ASN A 33 -12.38 -3.63 -20.56
N HIS A 34 -13.39 -4.38 -20.98
CA HIS A 34 -13.44 -5.03 -22.28
C HIS A 34 -14.01 -4.12 -23.38
N GLU A 35 -14.67 -3.05 -22.98
CA GLU A 35 -15.23 -2.03 -23.85
C GLU A 35 -14.58 -0.69 -23.52
N TYR A 36 -14.31 0.11 -24.55
CA TYR A 36 -13.72 1.43 -24.36
C TYR A 36 -14.75 2.38 -23.76
N ASP A 37 -14.53 2.76 -22.50
CA ASP A 37 -15.31 3.76 -21.77
C ASP A 37 -14.50 5.06 -21.69
N PRO A 38 -14.80 6.07 -22.53
CA PRO A 38 -14.02 7.30 -22.62
C PRO A 38 -14.15 8.14 -21.35
N GLY A 39 -13.00 8.47 -20.77
CA GLY A 39 -12.88 9.42 -19.68
C GLY A 39 -12.40 10.80 -20.11
N LEU A 40 -11.93 11.57 -19.14
CA LEU A 40 -11.33 12.89 -19.35
C LEU A 40 -10.17 12.79 -20.37
N PHE A 41 -10.12 13.71 -21.32
CA PHE A 41 -9.14 13.76 -22.41
C PHE A 41 -9.14 12.53 -23.35
N GLY A 42 -10.23 11.75 -23.39
CA GLY A 42 -10.29 10.54 -24.22
C GLY A 42 -9.39 9.42 -23.67
N VAL A 43 -8.97 9.51 -22.41
CA VAL A 43 -8.27 8.43 -21.72
C VAL A 43 -9.31 7.48 -21.13
N PRO A 44 -9.21 6.15 -21.36
CA PRO A 44 -10.12 5.19 -20.76
C PRO A 44 -10.26 5.37 -19.23
N ASN A 45 -11.48 5.30 -18.71
CA ASN A 45 -11.74 5.49 -17.27
C ASN A 45 -10.97 4.52 -16.37
N PHE A 46 -10.69 3.29 -16.83
CA PHE A 46 -9.91 2.32 -16.04
C PHE A 46 -8.47 2.80 -15.76
N ILE A 47 -7.88 3.62 -16.65
CA ILE A 47 -6.53 4.19 -16.45
C ILE A 47 -6.56 5.22 -15.33
N TRP A 48 -7.59 6.08 -15.30
CA TRP A 48 -7.79 7.03 -14.20
C TRP A 48 -7.96 6.32 -12.85
N ASN A 49 -8.75 5.25 -12.82
CA ASN A 49 -8.91 4.42 -11.62
C ASN A 49 -7.59 3.78 -11.18
N TRP A 50 -6.80 3.26 -12.12
CA TRP A 50 -5.45 2.74 -11.85
C TRP A 50 -4.51 3.79 -11.27
N LEU A 51 -4.53 5.01 -11.80
CA LEU A 51 -3.72 6.12 -11.29
C LEU A 51 -4.11 6.48 -9.85
N VAL A 52 -5.42 6.65 -9.58
CA VAL A 52 -5.93 6.91 -8.23
C VAL A 52 -5.50 5.81 -7.27
N TYR A 53 -5.61 4.55 -7.70
CA TYR A 53 -5.21 3.40 -6.91
C TYR A 53 -3.71 3.36 -6.60
N GLY A 54 -2.89 3.69 -7.60
CA GLY A 54 -1.43 3.80 -7.44
C GLY A 54 -1.04 4.90 -6.47
N VAL A 55 -1.69 6.07 -6.56
CA VAL A 55 -1.46 7.20 -5.63
C VAL A 55 -1.81 6.82 -4.20
N ILE A 56 -2.96 6.17 -3.98
CA ILE A 56 -3.37 5.69 -2.65
C ILE A 56 -2.36 4.67 -2.11
N THR A 57 -1.96 3.71 -2.93
CA THR A 57 -0.98 2.68 -2.55
C THR A 57 0.35 3.32 -2.16
N TYR A 58 0.86 4.26 -2.97
CA TYR A 58 2.09 4.98 -2.68
C TYR A 58 1.99 5.77 -1.37
N ALA A 59 0.89 6.49 -1.15
CA ALA A 59 0.68 7.22 0.10
C ALA A 59 0.70 6.29 1.32
N LEU A 60 0.06 5.12 1.23
CA LEU A 60 0.08 4.11 2.30
C LEU A 60 1.47 3.55 2.55
N ILE A 61 2.29 3.33 1.51
CA ILE A 61 3.70 2.93 1.65
C ILE A 61 4.49 4.01 2.40
N VAL A 62 4.32 5.28 2.07
CA VAL A 62 5.01 6.39 2.76
C VAL A 62 4.60 6.47 4.23
N VAL A 63 3.31 6.31 4.53
CA VAL A 63 2.81 6.29 5.91
C VAL A 63 3.35 5.08 6.68
N TYR A 64 3.32 3.89 6.07
CA TYR A 64 3.90 2.68 6.64
C TYR A 64 5.39 2.88 6.95
N TYR A 65 6.16 3.39 6.00
CA TYR A 65 7.58 3.67 6.18
C TYR A 65 7.84 4.60 7.35
N LYS A 66 7.14 5.74 7.42
CA LYS A 66 7.29 6.70 8.53
C LYS A 66 6.93 6.11 9.89
N MET A 67 5.94 5.22 9.96
CA MET A 67 5.57 4.56 11.21
C MET A 67 6.55 3.43 11.57
N SER A 68 7.06 2.72 10.57
CA SER A 68 8.06 1.67 10.72
C SER A 68 9.38 2.25 11.24
N MET A 69 9.81 3.40 10.74
CA MET A 69 11.01 4.11 11.22
C MET A 69 10.85 4.77 12.60
N LYS A 70 9.70 4.69 13.27
CA LYS A 70 9.57 5.13 14.68
C LYS A 70 9.79 4.00 15.66
N ARG A 71 9.95 2.77 15.16
CA ARG A 71 9.99 1.56 15.97
C ARG A 71 11.43 1.20 16.32
N PRO A 72 11.74 0.98 17.61
CA PRO A 72 13.10 0.71 18.06
C PRO A 72 13.65 -0.60 17.49
N GLU A 73 12.79 -1.59 17.18
CA GLU A 73 13.23 -2.85 16.56
C GLU A 73 13.97 -2.68 15.23
N ASN A 74 13.68 -1.60 14.49
CA ASN A 74 14.25 -1.35 13.17
C ASN A 74 15.62 -0.64 13.21
N HIS A 75 16.00 -0.02 14.34
CA HIS A 75 17.26 0.71 14.50
C HIS A 75 18.37 -0.14 15.15
N ARG A 76 18.13 -1.44 15.33
CA ARG A 76 19.05 -2.37 16.00
C ARG A 76 20.46 -2.43 15.38
N TYR A 77 20.61 -2.00 14.13
CA TYR A 77 21.88 -1.99 13.41
C TYR A 77 22.40 -0.59 13.09
N ASP A 78 21.65 0.47 13.39
CA ASP A 78 22.09 1.86 13.13
C ASP A 78 23.21 2.27 14.09
N ASP A 79 23.23 1.74 15.32
CA ASP A 79 24.28 1.99 16.32
C ASP A 79 25.65 1.35 16.00
N LYS A 80 25.78 0.56 14.92
CA LYS A 80 27.04 -0.13 14.59
C LYS A 80 27.87 0.57 13.51
N GLY A 81 27.40 1.70 12.99
CA GLY A 81 28.03 2.45 11.90
C GLY A 81 28.85 3.68 12.32
N GLU A 82 28.81 4.08 13.59
CA GLU A 82 29.63 5.17 14.14
C GLU A 82 30.80 4.59 14.96
N ASN A 83 31.89 4.22 14.28
CA ASN A 83 33.23 4.13 14.86
C ASN A 83 34.22 4.81 13.91
#